data_AF-A0A946E7I7-F1
#
_entry.id   AF-A0A946E7I7-F1
#
_cell.length_a   1.000
_cell.length_b   1.000
_cell.length_c   1.000
_cell.angle_alpha   90.00
_cell.angle_beta   90.00
_cell.angle_gamma   90.00
#
_symmetry.space_group_name_H-M   'P 1'
#
loop_
_entity.id
_entity.type
_entity.pdbx_description
1 polymer ?
#
loop_
_entity_poly.entity_id
_entity_poly.type
_entity_poly.pdbx_seq_one_letter_code
_entity_poly.pdbx_strand_id
1 'polypeptide(L)' 'MKKALITGVTGQDGAYLAELLLSKGYEVHGIKRRTSLFNTDRIDHLYKDLHEEGVNFFLHYGDLTDSTNLIRIIQ' A
#
# COMPACT_ATOMS: atom_id res chain seq x y z
N MET A 1 8.88 9.69 11.87
CA MET A 1 8.71 9.00 10.58
C MET A 1 7.39 9.46 9.97
N LYS A 2 7.36 9.85 8.69
CA LYS A 2 6.12 10.32 8.05
C LYS A 2 5.36 9.12 7.49
N LYS A 3 4.03 9.12 7.63
CA LYS A 3 3.15 8.06 7.14
C LYS A 3 2.30 8.56 5.97
N ALA A 4 2.08 7.74 4.96
CA ALA A 4 1.23 8.03 3.81
C ALA A 4 0.26 6.86 3.56
N LEU A 5 -0.99 7.18 3.27
CA LEU A 5 -2.00 6.23 2.84
C LEU A 5 -2.32 6.45 1.36
N ILE A 6 -2.18 5.42 0.52
CA ILE A 6 -2.45 5.46 -0.92
C ILE A 6 -3.65 4.57 -1.24
N THR A 7 -4.73 5.17 -1.70
CA THR A 7 -5.85 4.46 -2.30
C THR A 7 -5.53 4.16 -3.77
N GLY A 8 -5.88 2.96 -4.26
CA GLY A 8 -5.54 2.58 -5.64
C GLY A 8 -4.04 2.33 -5.86
N VAL A 9 -3.33 1.87 -4.82
CA VAL A 9 -1.88 1.61 -4.84
C VAL A 9 -1.44 0.62 -5.94
N THR A 10 -2.33 -0.27 -6.37
CA THR A 10 -2.07 -1.25 -7.45
C THR A 10 -2.19 -0.65 -8.86
N GLY A 11 -2.66 0.58 -8.98
CA GLY A 11 -2.68 1.35 -10.23
C GLY A 11 -1.29 1.82 -10.63
N GLN A 12 -1.16 2.36 -11.84
CA GLN A 12 0.10 2.89 -12.35
C GLN A 12 0.63 4.03 -11.48
N ASP A 13 -0.18 5.07 -11.26
CA ASP A 13 0.24 6.25 -10.50
C ASP A 13 0.45 5.92 -9.02
N GLY A 14 -0.37 5.03 -8.47
CA GLY A 14 -0.24 4.56 -7.09
C GLY A 14 1.09 3.84 -6.84
N ALA A 15 1.53 3.00 -7.79
CA ALA A 15 2.80 2.29 -7.71
C ALA A 15 3.99 3.27 -7.76
N TYR A 16 4.01 4.19 -8.73
CA TYR A 16 5.07 5.20 -8.83
C TYR A 16 5.11 6.14 -7.61
N LEU A 17 3.95 6.53 -7.09
CA LEU A 17 3.88 7.35 -5.89
C LEU A 17 4.41 6.60 -4.66
N ALA A 18 4.07 5.32 -4.51
CA ALA A 18 4.56 4.49 -3.43
C ALA A 18 6.10 4.41 -3.45
N GLU A 19 6.69 4.12 -4.62
CA GLU A 19 8.15 4.08 -4.79
C GLU A 19 8.81 5.43 -4.45
N LEU A 20 8.24 6.54 -4.95
CA LEU A 20 8.75 7.88 -4.65
C LEU A 20 8.68 8.20 -3.15
N LEU A 21 7.62 7.80 -2.45
CA LEU A 21 7.48 8.07 -1.02
C LEU A 21 8.40 7.17 -0.19
N LEU A 22 8.54 5.90 -0.55
CA LEU A 22 9.48 4.97 0.09
C LEU A 22 10.92 5.46 -0.02
N SER A 23 11.35 5.91 -1.20
CA SER A 23 12.68 6.50 -1.39
C SER A 23 12.92 7.78 -0.57
N LYS A 24 11.86 8.48 -0.18
CA LYS A 24 11.90 9.63 0.73
C LYS A 24 11.84 9.25 2.22
N GLY A 25 11.85 7.96 2.54
CA GLY A 25 11.79 7.46 3.93
C GLY A 25 10.41 7.56 4.57
N TYR A 26 9.34 7.54 3.77
CA TYR A 26 7.98 7.43 4.30
C TYR A 26 7.63 5.97 4.60
N GLU A 27 6.79 5.79 5.61
CA GLU A 27 6.01 4.58 5.80
C GLU A 27 4.76 4.69 4.91
N VAL A 28 4.62 3.78 3.95
CA VAL A 28 3.56 3.80 2.94
C VAL A 28 2.60 2.66 3.17
N HIS A 29 1.33 3.01 3.36
CA HIS A 29 0.21 2.09 3.50
C HIS A 29 -0.61 2.14 2.20
N GLY A 30 -0.72 1.03 1.50
CA GLY A 30 -1.51 0.92 0.28
C GLY A 30 -2.83 0.18 0.52
N ILE A 31 -3.93 0.66 -0.06
CA ILE A 31 -5.21 -0.04 -0.06
C ILE A 31 -5.37 -0.80 -1.37
N LYS A 32 -5.51 -2.12 -1.28
CA LYS A 32 -5.89 -3.00 -2.40
C LYS A 32 -7.31 -3.53 -2.23
N ARG A 33 -8.05 -3.60 -3.34
CA ARG A 33 -9.34 -4.29 -3.39
C ARG A 33 -9.12 -5.79 -3.21
N ARG A 34 -10.08 -6.48 -2.59
CA ARG A 34 -10.15 -7.94 -2.68
C ARG A 34 -10.50 -8.33 -4.11
N THR A 35 -9.63 -9.13 -4.71
CA THR A 35 -9.80 -9.69 -6.06
C THR A 35 -9.31 -11.13 -6.03
N SER A 36 -9.94 -12.00 -6.82
CA SER A 36 -9.51 -13.39 -7.02
C SER A 36 -8.27 -13.51 -7.89
N LEU A 37 -7.93 -12.45 -8.63
CA LEU A 37 -6.73 -12.35 -9.47
C LEU A 37 -5.61 -11.62 -8.71
N PHE A 38 -4.38 -12.10 -8.88
CA PHE A 38 -3.18 -11.41 -8.42
C PHE A 38 -2.98 -10.16 -9.28
N ASN A 39 -3.31 -9.00 -8.74
CA ASN A 39 -3.20 -7.70 -9.41
C ASN A 39 -2.09 -6.83 -8.78
N THR A 40 -1.03 -7.46 -8.27
CA THR A 40 0.03 -6.80 -7.50
C THR A 40 1.36 -6.69 -8.25
N ASP A 41 1.46 -7.17 -9.50
CA ASP A 41 2.68 -7.16 -10.32
C ASP A 41 3.43 -5.81 -10.31
N ARG A 42 2.70 -4.70 -10.28
CA ARG A 42 3.26 -3.34 -10.27
C ARG A 42 3.89 -2.92 -8.95
N ILE A 43 3.58 -3.59 -7.86
CA ILE A 43 4.05 -3.27 -6.50
C ILE A 43 4.73 -4.46 -5.82
N ASP A 44 4.80 -5.62 -6.48
CA ASP A 44 5.43 -6.82 -5.92
C ASP A 44 6.91 -6.61 -5.62
N HIS A 45 7.62 -5.83 -6.45
CA HIS A 45 9.02 -5.48 -6.21
C HIS A 45 9.23 -4.52 -5.03
N LEU A 46 8.17 -3.81 -4.60
CA LEU A 46 8.19 -2.97 -3.40
C LEU A 46 7.92 -3.80 -2.13
N TYR A 47 7.38 -5.00 -2.29
CA TYR A 47 7.12 -5.91 -1.20
C TYR A 47 8.43 -6.58 -0.79
N LYS A 48 8.84 -6.34 0.44
CA LYS A 48 9.96 -7.03 1.08
C LYS A 48 9.42 -8.05 2.07
N ASP A 49 10.21 -9.10 2.30
CA ASP A 49 9.87 -10.05 3.35
C ASP A 49 9.81 -9.32 4.70
N LEU A 50 8.80 -9.63 5.51
CA LEU A 50 8.58 -9.02 6.83
C LEU A 50 9.74 -9.32 7.81
N HIS A 51 10.59 -10.27 7.47
CA HIS A 51 11.80 -10.62 8.22
C HIS A 51 13.03 -9.76 7.86
N GLU A 52 12.94 -8.92 6.82
CA GLU A 52 14.01 -7.96 6.48
C GLU A 52 13.88 -6.67 7.31
N GLU A 53 15.00 -6.07 7.71
CA GLU A 53 14.99 -4.77 8.38
C GLU A 53 14.63 -3.65 7.38
N GLY A 54 13.74 -2.73 7.78
CA GLY A 54 13.37 -1.55 6.98
C GLY A 54 12.15 -1.73 6.06
N VAL A 55 11.26 -2.68 6.35
CA VAL A 55 9.96 -2.78 5.66
C VAL A 55 9.11 -1.56 6.01
N ASN A 56 8.99 -0.64 5.05
CA ASN A 56 8.20 0.58 5.16
C ASN A 56 6.97 0.57 4.24
N PHE A 57 6.65 -0.56 3.61
CA PHE A 57 5.51 -0.70 2.71
C PHE A 57 4.52 -1.75 3.22
N PHE A 58 3.26 -1.35 3.42
CA PHE A 58 2.21 -2.21 3.97
C PHE A 58 0.99 -2.22 3.06
N LEU A 59 0.42 -3.39 2.80
CA LEU A 59 -0.80 -3.54 1.99
C LEU A 59 -1.99 -3.98 2.84
N HIS A 60 -3.07 -3.22 2.74
CA HIS A 60 -4.32 -3.43 3.45
C HIS A 60 -5.43 -3.77 2.46
N TYR A 61 -6.30 -4.71 2.84
CA TYR A 61 -7.52 -4.94 2.07
C TYR A 61 -8.57 -3.89 2.44
N GLY A 62 -9.05 -3.18 1.42
CA GLY A 62 -10.15 -2.24 1.62
C GLY A 62 -10.90 -1.85 0.37
N ASP A 63 -12.06 -1.25 0.58
CA ASP A 63 -12.91 -0.70 -0.48
C ASP A 63 -13.32 0.73 -0.12
N LEU A 64 -13.28 1.61 -1.11
CA LEU A 64 -13.66 3.01 -0.95
C LEU A 64 -15.16 3.20 -0.69
N THR A 65 -15.97 2.19 -1.02
CA THR A 65 -17.41 2.18 -0.76
C THR A 65 -17.77 1.71 0.65
N ASP A 66 -16.83 1.11 1.39
CA ASP A 66 -17.03 0.64 2.76
C ASP A 66 -16.30 1.56 3.74
N SER A 67 -17.03 2.55 4.27
CA SER A 67 -16.50 3.51 5.23
C SER A 67 -16.02 2.86 6.53
N THR A 68 -16.63 1.75 6.97
CA THR A 68 -16.24 1.07 8.22
C THR A 68 -14.87 0.41 8.07
N ASN A 69 -14.62 -0.20 6.90
CA ASN A 69 -13.32 -0.75 6.57
C ASN A 69 -12.24 0.34 6.50
N LEU A 70 -12.50 1.47 5.83
CA LEU A 70 -11.55 2.58 5.73
C LEU A 70 -11.19 3.16 7.11
N ILE A 71 -12.19 3.33 7.99
CA ILE A 71 -11.97 3.81 9.36
C ILE A 71 -11.02 2.86 10.11
N ARG A 72 -11.21 1.54 9.98
CA ARG A 72 -10.33 0.54 10.59
C ARG A 72 -8.89 0.55 10.08
N ILE A 73 -8.65 0.99 8.85
CA ILE A 73 -7.29 1.07 8.27
C ILE A 73 -6.58 2.34 8.76
N ILE A 74 -7.32 3.40 9.05
CA ILE A 74 -6.79 4.70 9.49
C ILE A 74 -6.47 4.70 10.99
N GLN A 75 -7.24 3.97 11.80
CA GLN A 75 -7.04 3.83 13.26
C GLN A 75 -5.84 2.95 13.61
#